data_AF-A0A5B8XTU4-F1
#
_entry.id   AF-A0A5B8XTU4-F1
#
_cell.length_a   1.000
_cell.length_b   1.000
_cell.length_c   1.000
_cell.angle_alpha   90.00
_cell.angle_beta   90.00
_cell.angle_gamma   90.00
#
_symmetry.space_group_name_H-M   'P 1'
#
loop_
_entity.id
_entity.type
_entity.pdbx_description
1 polymer ?
#
loop_
_entity_poly.entity_id
_entity_poly.type
_entity_poly.pdbx_seq_one_letter_code
_entity_poly.pdbx_strand_id
1 'polypeptide(L)' 'MREEKRSGLVKLGVLSALGFEFVAFTLIGVFLGQWLDARFDIEPWGLLGSLLLAMIAAGVHVAAIAKRFILE' A
#
# COMPACT_ATOMS: atom_id res chain seq x y z
N MET A 1 4.33 18.52 27.56
CA MET A 1 3.49 17.29 27.63
C MET A 1 2.30 17.28 26.66
N ARG A 2 1.48 18.34 26.52
CA ARG A 2 0.30 18.32 25.62
C ARG A 2 0.66 18.28 24.12
N GLU A 3 1.74 18.96 23.72
CA GLU A 3 2.26 18.95 22.34
C GLU A 3 2.84 17.60 21.93
N GLU A 4 3.55 16.93 22.83
CA GLU A 4 4.15 15.62 22.58
C GLU A 4 3.09 14.53 22.36
N LYS A 5 2.00 14.54 23.15
CA LYS A 5 0.84 13.67 22.92
C LYS A 5 0.16 13.94 21.58
N ARG A 6 0.05 15.20 21.16
CA ARG A 6 -0.52 15.58 19.86
C ARG A 6 0.35 15.06 18.71
N SER A 7 1.67 15.16 18.82
CA SER A 7 2.63 14.60 17.86
C SER A 7 2.53 13.07 17.78
N GLY A 8 2.42 12.38 18.93
CA GLY A 8 2.23 10.92 18.98
C GLY A 8 0.93 10.45 18.34
N LEU A 9 -0.19 11.14 18.60
CA LEU A 9 -1.50 10.84 17.98
C LEU A 9 -1.47 11.03 16.46
N VAL A 10 -0.81 12.08 15.96
CA VAL A 10 -0.68 12.32 14.52
C VAL A 10 0.15 11.21 13.86
N LYS A 11 1.27 10.80 14.45
CA LYS A 11 2.09 9.69 13.94
C LYS A 11 1.32 8.37 13.87
N LEU A 12 0.52 8.07 14.90
CA LEU A 12 -0.36 6.90 14.94
C LEU A 12 -1.45 6.95 13.86
N GLY A 13 -2.04 8.13 13.62
CA GLY A 13 -3.00 8.34 12.55
C GLY A 13 -2.40 8.07 11.18
N VAL A 14 -1.19 8.58 10.92
CA VAL A 14 -0.46 8.36 9.66
C VAL A 14 -0.13 6.87 9.46
N LEU A 15 0.34 6.18 10.50
CA LEU A 15 0.64 4.76 10.41
C LEU A 15 -0.61 3.91 10.14
N SER A 16 -1.74 4.26 10.76
CA SER A 16 -3.02 3.57 10.57
C SER A 16 -3.56 3.77 9.15
N ALA A 17 -3.47 5.00 8.63
CA ALA A 17 -3.85 5.31 7.26
C ALA A 17 -3.00 4.53 6.25
N LEU A 18 -1.69 4.44 6.48
CA LEU A 18 -0.77 3.63 5.66
C LEU A 18 -1.15 2.15 5.62
N GLY A 19 -1.45 1.56 6.79
CA GLY A 19 -1.90 0.18 6.86
C GLY A 19 -3.22 -0.04 6.12
N PHE A 20 -4.16 0.90 6.24
CA PHE A 20 -5.44 0.84 5.54
C PHE A 20 -5.28 0.98 4.02
N GLU A 21 -4.49 1.93 3.55
CA GLU A 21 -4.16 2.10 2.12
C GLU A 21 -3.54 0.83 1.56
N PHE A 22 -2.58 0.22 2.28
CA PHE A 22 -1.95 -1.00 1.84
C PHE A 22 -2.97 -2.12 1.61
N VAL A 23 -3.84 -2.37 2.58
CA VAL A 23 -4.91 -3.38 2.45
C VAL A 23 -5.85 -3.05 1.30
N ALA A 24 -6.27 -1.79 1.17
CA ALA A 24 -7.16 -1.36 0.10
C ALA A 24 -6.54 -1.59 -1.29
N PHE A 25 -5.29 -1.18 -1.51
CA PHE A 25 -4.58 -1.40 -2.77
C PHE A 25 -4.33 -2.88 -3.06
N THR A 26 -4.00 -3.68 -2.04
CA THR A 26 -3.86 -5.14 -2.20
C THR A 26 -5.18 -5.77 -2.64
N LEU A 27 -6.30 -5.44 -1.98
CA LEU A 27 -7.61 -5.98 -2.36
C LEU A 27 -7.99 -5.57 -3.78
N ILE A 28 -7.83 -4.29 -4.13
CA ILE A 28 -8.07 -3.81 -5.49
C ILE A 28 -7.20 -4.56 -6.50
N GLY A 29 -5.91 -4.75 -6.21
CA GLY A 29 -4.98 -5.49 -7.07
C GLY A 29 -5.39 -6.96 -7.25
N VAL A 30 -5.82 -7.63 -6.17
CA VAL A 30 -6.30 -9.02 -6.24
C VAL A 30 -7.57 -9.11 -7.08
N PHE A 31 -8.58 -8.27 -6.83
CA PHE A 31 -9.82 -8.27 -7.60
C PHE A 31 -9.57 -7.95 -9.08
N LEU A 32 -8.72 -6.96 -9.38
CA LEU A 32 -8.33 -6.63 -10.75
C LEU A 32 -7.56 -7.76 -11.42
N GLY A 33 -6.65 -8.40 -10.68
CA GLY A 33 -5.85 -9.53 -11.18
C GLY A 33 -6.72 -10.72 -11.54
N GLN A 34 -7.65 -11.09 -10.65
CA GLN A 34 -8.62 -12.17 -10.89
C GLN A 34 -9.58 -11.82 -12.04
N TRP A 35 -10.02 -10.57 -12.13
CA TRP A 35 -10.85 -10.12 -13.25
C TRP A 35 -10.10 -10.18 -14.58
N LEU A 36 -8.82 -9.80 -14.58
CA LEU A 36 -7.97 -9.86 -15.76
C LEU A 36 -7.71 -11.31 -16.19
N ASP A 37 -7.41 -12.16 -15.23
CA ASP A 37 -7.26 -13.60 -15.42
C ASP A 37 -8.50 -14.21 -16.06
N ALA A 38 -9.69 -13.95 -15.51
CA ALA A 38 -10.95 -14.44 -16.04
C ALA A 38 -11.32 -13.85 -17.41
N ARG A 39 -10.85 -12.63 -17.72
CA ARG A 39 -11.18 -11.96 -19.00
C ARG A 39 -10.33 -12.45 -20.16
N PHE A 40 -9.07 -12.78 -19.88
CA PHE A 40 -8.05 -13.13 -20.88
C PHE A 40 -7.67 -14.62 -20.86
N ASP A 41 -8.23 -15.42 -19.95
CA ASP A 41 -7.92 -16.86 -19.78
C ASP A 41 -6.42 -17.08 -19.49
N ILE A 42 -5.81 -16.14 -18.77
CA ILE A 42 -4.37 -16.12 -18.46
C ILE A 42 -4.08 -16.56 -17.02
N GLU A 43 -4.94 -17.37 -16.39
CA GLU A 43 -4.75 -17.81 -15.01
C GLU A 43 -3.37 -18.51 -14.82
N PRO A 44 -2.56 -18.16 -13.78
CA PRO A 44 -2.75 -17.13 -12.74
C PRO A 44 -1.91 -15.84 -12.98
N TRP A 45 -1.56 -15.52 -14.23
CA TRP A 45 -0.58 -14.48 -14.57
C TRP A 45 -1.06 -13.06 -14.29
N GLY A 46 -2.35 -12.78 -14.48
CA GLY A 46 -2.99 -11.51 -14.14
C GLY A 46 -2.96 -11.23 -12.65
N LEU A 47 -3.31 -12.23 -11.82
CA LEU A 47 -3.16 -12.17 -10.37
C LEU A 47 -1.69 -11.97 -9.96
N LEU A 48 -0.76 -12.77 -10.50
CA LEU A 48 0.66 -12.65 -10.17
C LEU A 48 1.21 -11.27 -10.55
N GLY A 49 0.84 -10.77 -11.73
CA GLY A 49 1.25 -9.46 -12.22
C GLY A 49 0.70 -8.33 -11.35
N SER A 50 -0.58 -8.38 -10.98
CA SER A 50 -1.19 -7.35 -10.13
C SER A 50 -0.62 -7.37 -8.70
N LEU A 51 -0.32 -8.55 -8.15
CA LEU A 51 0.34 -8.69 -6.85
C LEU A 51 1.76 -8.13 -6.86
N LEU A 52 2.53 -8.42 -7.92
CA LEU A 52 3.88 -7.89 -8.08
C LEU A 52 3.86 -6.37 -8.18
N LEU A 53 2.93 -5.81 -8.96
CA LEU A 53 2.71 -4.37 -9.06
C LEU A 53 2.32 -3.75 -7.72
N ALA A 54 1.42 -4.38 -6.96
CA ALA A 54 1.02 -3.91 -5.64
C ALA A 54 2.20 -3.89 -4.66
N MET A 55 3.06 -4.92 -4.71
CA MET A 55 4.25 -5.01 -3.86
C MET A 55 5.28 -3.93 -4.19
N ILE A 56 5.52 -3.67 -5.48
CA ILE A 56 6.40 -2.58 -5.94
C ILE A 56 5.83 -1.22 -5.52
N ALA A 57 4.53 -0.99 -5.75
CA ALA A 57 3.87 0.27 -5.40
C ALA A 57 3.95 0.54 -3.89
N ALA A 58 3.69 -0.48 -3.06
CA ALA A 58 3.82 -0.37 -1.61
C ALA A 58 5.26 -0.06 -1.18
N GLY A 59 6.25 -0.76 -1.76
CA GLY A 59 7.67 -0.50 -1.48
C GLY A 59 8.10 0.92 -1.84
N VAL A 60 7.67 1.42 -3.01
CA VAL A 60 7.93 2.80 -3.44
C VAL A 60 7.24 3.81 -2.54
N HIS A 61 5.99 3.55 -2.13
CA HIS A 61 5.24 4.44 -1.25
C HIS A 61 5.89 4.56 0.13
N VAL A 62 6.26 3.43 0.73
CA VAL A 62 6.99 3.39 2.01
C VAL A 62 8.34 4.09 1.87
N ALA A 63 9.10 3.84 0.79
CA ALA A 63 10.37 4.52 0.55
C ALA A 63 10.23 6.04 0.39
N ALA A 64 9.16 6.51 -0.27
CA ALA A 64 8.88 7.93 -0.40
C ALA A 64 8.58 8.59 0.95
N ILE A 65 7.80 7.92 1.81
CA ILE A 65 7.49 8.40 3.17
C ILE A 65 8.73 8.36 4.06
N ALA A 66 9.51 7.28 4.00
CA ALA A 66 10.74 7.12 4.77
C ALA A 66 11.77 8.18 4.38
N LYS A 67 11.96 8.43 3.07
CA LYS A 67 12.82 9.53 2.59
C LYS A 67 12.37 10.87 3.12
N ARG A 68 11.06 11.12 3.17
CA ARG A 68 10.52 12.37 3.71
C ARG A 68 10.81 12.54 5.21
N PHE A 69 10.86 11.45 5.97
CA PHE A 69 11.21 11.48 7.40
C PHE A 69 12.71 11.48 7.69
N ILE A 70 13.55 10.96 6.79
CA ILE A 70 15.01 10.85 6.97
C ILE A 70 15.77 12.07 6.42
N LEU A 71 15.22 12.76 5.40
CA LEU A 71 15.81 13.96 4.79
C LEU A 71 15.32 15.28 5.43
N GLU A 72 14.45 15.21 6.44
CA GLU A 72 14.16 16.31 7.37
C GLU A 72 14.96 16.12 8.67
#